data_AF-A0A7J7DPF5-F1
#
_entry.id   AF-A0A7J7DPF5-F1
#
_cell.length_a   1.000
_cell.length_b   1.000
_cell.length_c   1.000
_cell.angle_alpha   90.00
_cell.angle_beta   90.00
_cell.angle_gamma   90.00
#
_symmetry.space_group_name_H-M   'P 1'
#
loop_
_entity.id
_entity.type
_entity.pdbx_description
1 polymer ?
#
loop_
_entity_poly.entity_id
_entity_poly.type
_entity_poly.pdbx_seq_one_letter_code
_entity_poly.pdbx_strand_id
1 'polypeptide(L)'
;MAAINLAGISLQPPNFFSADGTRRNRIKFLRKKRSISASVVSCSPESSATDPEKPEIELEFVGPKPESHGKYSVERAKAVSGEKLLRNIMLDNKIELYAAYGKVMNCGGGGSCGTCIVEILDGKDLLNERTNTELRYIKKKPESWRLACQTIVGNKENSGKVVVQRLPQWKK
;
A
#
# COMPACT_ATOMS: atom_id res chain seq x y z
N MET A 1 -45.41 46.74 0.19
CA MET A 1 -44.63 46.44 -1.03
C MET A 1 -43.16 46.49 -0.62
N ALA A 2 -42.28 45.50 -0.74
CA ALA A 2 -42.24 44.19 -1.38
C ALA A 2 -41.10 43.41 -0.64
N ALA A 3 -41.33 42.16 -0.23
CA ALA A 3 -41.05 40.91 -0.95
C ALA A 3 -39.59 40.42 -0.82
N ILE A 4 -39.50 39.21 -0.26
CA ILE A 4 -38.32 38.37 -0.01
C ILE A 4 -37.98 37.65 -1.32
N ASN A 5 -36.71 37.52 -1.68
CA ASN A 5 -36.28 36.71 -2.83
C ASN A 5 -35.29 35.60 -2.41
N LEU A 6 -35.62 34.37 -2.82
CA LEU A 6 -34.83 33.15 -2.75
C LEU A 6 -34.51 32.65 -4.17
N ALA A 7 -33.50 31.78 -4.27
CA ALA A 7 -33.05 30.96 -5.41
C ALA A 7 -32.08 31.65 -6.41
N GLY A 8 -31.07 30.98 -6.99
CA GLY A 8 -30.71 29.57 -6.98
C GLY A 8 -29.28 29.36 -7.52
N ILE A 9 -28.70 28.22 -7.18
CA ILE A 9 -27.34 27.79 -7.56
C ILE A 9 -27.34 27.34 -9.02
N SER A 10 -26.42 27.88 -9.83
CA SER A 10 -26.15 27.40 -11.20
C SER A 10 -24.74 26.81 -11.27
N LEU A 11 -24.65 25.53 -11.64
CA LEU A 11 -23.42 24.79 -11.90
C LEU A 11 -23.03 25.01 -13.36
N GLN A 12 -21.81 25.51 -13.61
CA GLN A 12 -21.23 25.62 -14.94
C GLN A 12 -19.98 24.71 -15.04
N PRO A 13 -19.85 23.83 -16.04
CA PRO A 13 -18.62 23.11 -16.32
C PRO A 13 -17.66 23.96 -17.17
N PRO A 14 -16.33 23.82 -17.05
CA PRO A 14 -15.39 24.47 -17.95
C PRO A 14 -15.32 23.75 -19.30
N ASN A 15 -15.39 24.55 -20.36
CA ASN A 15 -15.30 24.15 -21.76
C ASN A 15 -13.88 23.71 -22.13
N PHE A 16 -13.80 22.57 -22.81
CA PHE A 16 -12.64 22.10 -23.55
C PHE A 16 -12.35 23.03 -24.74
N PHE A 17 -11.13 23.55 -24.83
CA PHE A 17 -10.61 24.16 -26.06
C PHE A 17 -9.88 23.09 -26.87
N SER A 18 -10.45 22.75 -28.02
CA SER A 18 -9.82 21.97 -29.08
C SER A 18 -9.00 22.87 -29.99
N ALA A 19 -7.75 22.48 -30.27
CA ALA A 19 -6.99 22.99 -31.40
C ALA A 19 -6.21 21.85 -32.08
N ASP A 20 -6.60 21.65 -33.33
CA ASP A 20 -5.78 21.34 -34.49
C ASP A 20 -5.32 19.90 -34.83
N GLY A 21 -5.37 19.60 -36.14
CA GLY A 21 -4.69 18.45 -36.74
C GLY A 21 -5.54 17.40 -37.46
N THR A 22 -6.24 17.78 -38.53
CA THR A 22 -6.92 16.82 -39.43
C THR A 22 -5.94 16.23 -40.45
N ARG A 23 -5.59 14.94 -40.36
CA ARG A 23 -5.09 14.15 -41.51
C ARG A 23 -5.76 12.78 -41.55
N ARG A 24 -6.67 12.61 -42.51
CA ARG A 24 -7.27 11.32 -42.88
C ARG A 24 -6.28 10.58 -43.78
N ASN A 25 -5.99 9.32 -43.48
CA ASN A 25 -5.59 8.37 -44.51
C ASN A 25 -6.33 7.04 -44.31
N ARG A 26 -7.03 6.66 -45.38
CA ARG A 26 -7.88 5.49 -45.52
C ARG A 26 -7.07 4.43 -46.26
N ILE A 27 -6.61 3.38 -45.58
CA ILE A 27 -5.95 2.24 -46.23
C ILE A 27 -6.86 1.02 -46.09
N LYS A 28 -7.17 0.41 -47.24
CA LYS A 28 -8.01 -0.77 -47.40
C LYS A 28 -7.20 -2.05 -47.14
N PHE A 29 -7.88 -3.00 -46.50
CA PHE A 29 -7.70 -4.48 -46.48
C PHE A 29 -6.41 -5.11 -47.00
N LEU A 30 -5.86 -6.03 -46.20
CA LEU A 30 -5.48 -7.38 -46.64
C LEU A 30 -5.42 -8.34 -45.42
N ARG A 31 -6.33 -9.33 -45.42
CA ARG A 31 -6.32 -10.50 -44.53
C ARG A 31 -5.05 -11.31 -44.81
N LYS A 32 -4.14 -11.43 -43.84
CA LYS A 32 -3.03 -12.39 -43.90
C LYS A 32 -3.24 -13.49 -42.87
N LYS A 33 -3.67 -14.65 -43.36
CA LYS A 33 -3.63 -15.96 -42.67
C LYS A 33 -2.17 -16.37 -42.46
N ARG A 34 -1.90 -16.97 -41.29
CA ARG A 34 -0.92 -18.04 -40.97
C ARG A 34 -0.62 -17.92 -39.48
N SER A 35 -0.43 -18.96 -38.69
CA SER A 35 -0.63 -20.42 -38.78
C SER A 35 -0.39 -20.89 -37.35
N ILE A 36 -1.23 -21.80 -36.86
CA ILE A 36 -1.13 -22.38 -35.53
C ILE A 36 0.23 -23.09 -35.41
N SER A 37 1.02 -22.73 -34.41
CA SER A 37 2.14 -23.55 -33.93
C SER A 37 1.92 -23.83 -32.45
N ALA A 38 1.37 -25.02 -32.18
CA ALA A 38 1.43 -25.64 -30.86
C ALA A 38 2.81 -26.29 -30.71
N SER A 39 3.55 -25.90 -29.68
CA SER A 39 4.76 -26.60 -29.25
C SER A 39 4.57 -27.02 -27.79
N VAL A 40 4.23 -28.30 -27.67
CA VAL A 40 4.61 -29.27 -26.65
C VAL A 40 4.95 -28.76 -25.24
N VAL A 41 4.14 -29.26 -24.30
CA VAL A 41 4.49 -29.47 -22.89
C VAL A 41 5.88 -30.08 -22.78
N SER A 42 6.77 -29.41 -22.06
CA SER A 42 7.93 -30.03 -21.42
C SER A 42 7.70 -29.94 -19.92
N CYS A 43 7.10 -30.98 -19.35
CA CYS A 43 7.24 -31.27 -17.93
C CYS A 43 8.62 -31.89 -17.77
N SER A 44 9.61 -31.10 -17.36
CA SER A 44 10.80 -31.64 -16.71
C SER A 44 10.42 -31.96 -15.25
N PRO A 45 10.50 -33.23 -14.82
CA PRO A 45 10.69 -33.54 -13.43
C PRO A 45 12.19 -33.60 -13.18
N GLU A 46 12.81 -32.49 -12.80
CA GLU A 46 14.20 -32.56 -12.36
C GLU A 46 14.51 -31.54 -11.28
N SER A 47 14.82 -32.12 -10.12
CA SER A 47 15.63 -31.57 -9.05
C SER A 47 14.98 -30.52 -8.14
N SER A 48 14.26 -31.03 -7.15
CA SER A 48 14.25 -30.47 -5.81
C SER A 48 15.69 -30.39 -5.27
N ALA A 49 16.26 -29.18 -5.15
CA ALA A 49 17.11 -28.75 -4.02
C ALA A 49 17.76 -27.37 -4.26
N THR A 50 17.45 -26.44 -3.34
CA THR A 50 18.18 -25.19 -2.97
C THR A 50 18.06 -23.99 -3.93
N ASP A 51 16.92 -23.28 -3.84
CA ASP A 51 16.78 -21.89 -4.31
C ASP A 51 17.55 -20.93 -3.39
N PRO A 52 18.15 -19.84 -3.91
CA PRO A 52 18.97 -18.91 -3.13
C PRO A 52 18.17 -18.32 -1.97
N GLU A 53 18.77 -18.35 -0.78
CA GLU A 53 18.25 -17.82 0.49
C GLU A 53 17.88 -16.34 0.35
N LYS A 54 16.66 -16.05 -0.13
CA LYS A 54 16.16 -14.67 -0.16
C LYS A 54 16.08 -14.18 1.28
N PRO A 55 16.66 -13.01 1.61
CA PRO A 55 16.63 -12.52 2.99
C PRO A 55 15.18 -12.25 3.39
N GLU A 56 14.73 -12.98 4.40
CA GLU A 56 13.38 -12.91 4.95
C GLU A 56 13.38 -12.04 6.21
N ILE A 57 12.31 -11.25 6.38
CA ILE A 57 12.09 -10.43 7.56
C ILE A 57 10.83 -10.93 8.28
N GLU A 58 10.98 -11.19 9.57
CA GLU A 58 9.88 -11.57 10.45
C GLU A 58 9.24 -10.33 11.06
N LEU A 59 7.92 -10.22 10.92
CA LEU A 59 7.14 -9.09 11.40
C LEU A 59 6.22 -9.54 12.54
N GLU A 60 6.30 -8.86 13.67
CA GLU A 60 5.38 -9.02 14.79
C GLU A 60 4.50 -7.79 14.94
N PHE A 61 3.19 -8.00 14.89
CA PHE A 61 2.19 -6.94 14.98
C PHE A 61 1.49 -7.00 16.34
N VAL A 62 1.71 -5.98 17.15
CA VAL A 62 1.11 -5.84 18.48
C VAL A 62 -0.24 -5.12 18.34
N GLY A 63 -1.29 -5.71 18.89
CA GLY A 63 -2.64 -5.16 18.90
C GLY A 63 -2.78 -3.89 19.75
N PRO A 64 -3.83 -3.08 19.53
CA PRO A 64 -4.01 -1.80 20.23
C PRO A 64 -4.47 -1.92 21.68
N LYS A 65 -5.22 -2.98 22.03
CA LYS A 65 -5.78 -3.19 23.37
C LYS A 65 -5.14 -4.41 24.01
N PRO A 66 -4.82 -4.35 25.32
CA PRO A 66 -4.49 -5.55 26.06
C PRO A 66 -5.73 -6.44 26.14
N GLU A 67 -5.53 -7.75 25.98
CA GLU A 67 -6.54 -8.76 26.26
C GLU A 67 -6.79 -8.85 27.77
N SER A 68 -7.85 -9.58 28.16
CA SER A 68 -8.30 -9.73 29.55
C SER A 68 -7.21 -10.11 30.56
N HIS A 69 -6.14 -10.77 30.10
CA HIS A 69 -4.98 -11.18 30.91
C HIS A 69 -3.84 -10.13 30.96
N GLY A 70 -4.04 -8.92 30.44
CA GLY A 70 -3.01 -7.87 30.39
C GLY A 70 -1.96 -8.06 29.28
N LYS A 71 -2.11 -9.09 28.43
CA LYS A 71 -1.21 -9.37 27.30
C LYS A 71 -1.78 -8.77 26.02
N TYR A 72 -0.93 -8.20 25.16
CA TYR A 72 -1.33 -7.74 23.83
C TYR A 72 -1.44 -8.91 22.86
N SER A 73 -2.41 -8.86 21.94
CA SER A 73 -2.47 -9.80 20.82
C SER A 73 -1.26 -9.57 19.90
N VAL A 74 -0.54 -10.64 19.58
CA VAL A 74 0.63 -10.60 18.68
C VAL A 74 0.32 -11.45 17.46
N GLU A 75 0.23 -10.80 16.31
CA GLU A 75 0.07 -11.45 15.02
C GLU A 75 1.43 -11.48 14.31
N ARG A 76 1.77 -12.59 13.65
CA ARG A 76 3.06 -12.78 12.99
C ARG A 76 2.86 -12.85 11.48
N ALA A 77 3.74 -12.20 10.73
CA ALA A 77 3.84 -12.34 9.30
C ALA A 77 5.30 -12.47 8.88
N LYS A 78 5.51 -13.05 7.70
CA LYS A 78 6.81 -13.09 7.06
C LYS A 78 6.75 -12.38 5.72
N ALA A 79 7.83 -11.68 5.38
CA ALA A 79 7.95 -10.98 4.12
C ALA A 79 9.37 -11.04 3.57
N VAL A 80 9.47 -11.12 2.25
CA VAL A 80 10.76 -11.00 1.55
C VAL A 80 11.23 -9.54 1.63
N SER A 81 12.52 -9.37 1.97
CA SER A 81 13.17 -8.07 2.10
C SER A 81 13.11 -7.26 0.81
N GLY A 82 12.65 -6.01 0.89
CA GLY A 82 12.65 -5.03 -0.20
C GLY A 82 11.56 -5.21 -1.27
N GLU A 83 10.66 -6.19 -1.14
CA GLU A 83 9.63 -6.47 -2.16
C GLU A 83 8.27 -5.82 -1.86
N LYS A 84 7.88 -5.74 -0.57
CA LYS A 84 6.52 -5.33 -0.19
C LYS A 84 6.49 -4.12 0.75
N LEU A 85 5.44 -3.30 0.59
CA LEU A 85 5.07 -2.27 1.56
C LEU A 85 4.47 -2.90 2.81
N LEU A 86 4.73 -2.29 3.96
CA LEU A 86 4.23 -2.76 5.25
C LEU A 86 2.69 -2.88 5.28
N ARG A 87 1.99 -1.91 4.66
CA ARG A 87 0.53 -1.99 4.49
C ARG A 87 0.08 -3.26 3.77
N ASN A 88 0.74 -3.64 2.68
CA ASN A 88 0.31 -4.77 1.88
C ASN A 88 0.55 -6.08 2.64
N ILE A 89 1.67 -6.19 3.35
CA ILE A 89 1.95 -7.34 4.21
C ILE A 89 0.86 -7.49 5.29
N MET A 90 0.45 -6.39 5.92
CA MET A 90 -0.64 -6.43 6.91
C MET A 90 -1.97 -6.88 6.27
N LEU A 91 -2.33 -6.34 5.11
CA LEU A 91 -3.57 -6.69 4.41
C LEU A 91 -3.58 -8.16 3.95
N ASP A 92 -2.47 -8.64 3.39
CA ASP A 92 -2.30 -10.03 2.92
C ASP A 92 -2.52 -11.02 4.07
N ASN A 93 -2.03 -10.67 5.27
CA ASN A 93 -2.16 -11.50 6.47
C ASN A 93 -3.45 -11.24 7.27
N LYS A 94 -4.39 -10.45 6.71
CA LYS A 94 -5.68 -10.07 7.35
C LYS A 94 -5.50 -9.33 8.68
N ILE A 95 -4.36 -8.68 8.87
CA ILE A 95 -4.01 -7.90 10.06
C ILE A 95 -4.65 -6.52 9.94
N GLU A 96 -5.46 -6.17 10.94
CA GLU A 96 -6.21 -4.92 10.93
C GLU A 96 -5.30 -3.70 11.15
N LEU A 97 -5.06 -2.93 10.08
CA LEU A 97 -4.28 -1.68 10.11
C LEU A 97 -5.11 -0.46 10.50
N TYR A 98 -6.36 -0.38 10.02
CA TYR A 98 -7.17 0.82 10.11
C TYR A 98 -8.16 0.80 11.28
N ALA A 99 -8.31 1.93 11.95
CA ALA A 99 -9.45 2.20 12.81
C ALA A 99 -10.75 2.22 11.98
N ALA A 100 -11.91 2.13 12.64
CA ALA A 100 -13.23 2.11 11.99
C ALA A 100 -13.39 3.20 10.91
N TYR A 101 -13.03 4.46 11.23
CA TYR A 101 -13.07 5.56 10.27
C TYR A 101 -12.02 5.43 9.14
N GLY A 102 -10.83 4.94 9.48
CA GLY A 102 -9.75 4.72 8.51
C GLY A 102 -10.10 3.68 7.44
N LYS A 103 -10.96 2.71 7.75
CA LYS A 103 -11.42 1.71 6.76
C LYS A 103 -12.22 2.32 5.62
N VAL A 104 -13.02 3.35 5.90
CA VAL A 104 -13.89 3.99 4.90
C VAL A 104 -13.14 5.07 4.11
N MET A 105 -12.26 5.82 4.78
CA MET A 105 -11.59 7.00 4.21
C MET A 105 -10.12 6.79 3.81
N ASN A 106 -9.67 5.54 3.65
CA ASN A 106 -8.29 5.30 3.24
C ASN A 106 -8.07 5.58 1.74
N CYS A 107 -6.90 6.11 1.40
CA CYS A 107 -6.49 6.38 0.02
C CYS A 107 -5.94 5.15 -0.74
N GLY A 108 -6.17 3.93 -0.25
CA GLY A 108 -5.64 2.72 -0.89
C GLY A 108 -4.10 2.57 -0.88
N GLY A 109 -3.37 3.47 -0.22
CA GLY A 109 -1.91 3.47 -0.19
C GLY A 109 -1.25 4.62 -0.97
N GLY A 110 -2.02 5.54 -1.56
CA GLY A 110 -1.50 6.69 -2.31
C GLY A 110 -0.86 7.82 -1.47
N GLY A 111 -0.71 7.66 -0.16
CA GLY A 111 -0.02 8.64 0.70
C GLY A 111 -0.79 9.94 1.01
N SER A 112 -2.04 10.10 0.58
CA SER A 112 -2.79 11.37 0.70
C SER A 112 -3.72 11.50 1.91
N CYS A 113 -3.94 10.43 2.67
CA CYS A 113 -4.91 10.42 3.78
C CYS A 113 -4.27 10.40 5.19
N GLY A 114 -3.02 9.97 5.31
CA GLY A 114 -2.35 9.82 6.61
C GLY A 114 -3.02 8.84 7.58
N THR A 115 -3.91 7.94 7.12
CA THR A 115 -4.65 7.02 8.00
C THR A 115 -3.89 5.72 8.32
N CYS A 116 -2.84 5.41 7.57
CA CYS A 116 -2.07 4.16 7.68
C CYS A 116 -1.00 4.22 8.79
N ILE A 117 -1.34 4.75 9.97
CA ILE A 117 -0.38 5.05 11.04
C ILE A 117 -0.05 3.79 11.86
N VAL A 118 1.24 3.53 12.03
CA VAL A 118 1.80 2.49 12.89
C VAL A 118 2.95 3.06 13.71
N GLU A 119 3.32 2.37 14.78
CA GLU A 119 4.52 2.67 15.57
C GLU A 119 5.50 1.51 15.43
N ILE A 120 6.75 1.80 15.12
CA ILE A 120 7.83 0.81 15.06
C ILE A 120 8.47 0.74 16.44
N LEU A 121 8.32 -0.41 17.11
CA LEU A 121 8.90 -0.65 18.42
C LEU A 121 10.35 -1.14 18.30
N ASP A 122 10.62 -1.98 17.29
CA ASP A 122 11.94 -2.56 17.03
C ASP A 122 12.15 -2.79 15.53
N GLY A 123 13.40 -2.80 15.08
CA GLY A 123 13.79 -3.01 13.69
C GLY A 123 13.60 -1.80 12.77
N LYS A 124 13.72 -0.57 13.31
CA LYS A 124 13.63 0.68 12.52
C LYS A 124 14.67 0.74 11.39
N ASP A 125 15.86 0.20 11.64
CA ASP A 125 16.99 0.21 10.70
C ASP A 125 16.79 -0.74 9.52
N LEU A 126 15.85 -1.68 9.62
CA LEU A 126 15.46 -2.58 8.54
C LEU A 126 14.44 -1.96 7.58
N LEU A 127 13.99 -0.75 7.85
CA LEU A 127 12.98 -0.04 7.07
C LEU A 127 13.62 1.10 6.28
N ASN A 128 12.95 1.56 5.24
CA ASN A 128 13.38 2.75 4.51
C ASN A 128 13.34 4.00 5.40
N GLU A 129 14.09 5.03 5.01
CA GLU A 129 13.99 6.35 5.63
C GLU A 129 12.59 6.96 5.48
N ARG A 130 12.27 7.93 6.33
CA ARG A 130 10.98 8.62 6.29
C ARG A 130 10.82 9.40 4.99
N THR A 131 9.69 9.20 4.32
CA THR A 131 9.37 9.96 3.10
C THR A 131 8.82 11.35 3.43
N ASN A 132 8.86 12.28 2.46
CA ASN A 132 8.29 13.64 2.61
C ASN A 132 6.81 13.62 3.02
N THR A 133 6.06 12.62 2.54
CA THR A 133 4.67 12.38 2.92
C THR A 133 4.54 12.07 4.41
N GLU A 134 5.39 11.18 4.93
CA GLU A 134 5.43 10.85 6.36
C GLU A 134 5.75 12.09 7.20
N LEU A 135 6.76 12.86 6.78
CA LEU A 135 7.14 14.10 7.45
C LEU A 135 6.00 15.12 7.50
N ARG A 136 5.15 15.17 6.48
CA ARG A 136 3.98 16.06 6.44
C ARG A 136 2.89 15.66 7.44
N TYR A 137 2.50 14.37 7.47
CA TYR A 137 1.38 13.90 8.30
C TYR A 137 1.77 13.59 9.75
N ILE A 138 3.03 13.22 10.00
CA ILE A 138 3.52 12.73 11.30
C ILE A 138 4.48 13.76 11.96
N LYS A 139 4.50 15.02 11.50
CA LYS A 139 5.44 16.07 11.97
C LYS A 139 5.51 16.27 13.49
N LYS A 140 4.38 16.10 14.19
CA LYS A 140 4.26 16.33 15.65
C LYS A 140 4.29 15.04 16.47
N LYS A 141 4.68 13.92 15.88
CA LYS A 141 4.64 12.60 16.52
C LYS A 141 6.06 12.05 16.71
N PRO A 142 6.24 11.05 17.58
CA PRO A 142 7.54 10.42 17.82
C PRO A 142 8.17 9.90 16.52
N GLU A 143 9.49 9.78 16.51
CA GLU A 143 10.22 9.30 15.34
C GLU A 143 9.89 7.84 14.99
N SER A 144 9.49 7.05 15.99
CA SER A 144 9.03 5.67 15.84
C SER A 144 7.76 5.54 14.98
N TRP A 145 6.96 6.60 14.82
CA TRP A 145 5.71 6.52 14.08
C TRP A 145 5.95 6.51 12.57
N ARG A 146 5.28 5.65 11.83
CA ARG A 146 5.44 5.53 10.38
C ARG A 146 4.08 5.44 9.70
N LEU A 147 4.04 5.81 8.42
CA LEU A 147 2.93 5.46 7.55
C LEU A 147 3.24 4.11 6.92
N ALA A 148 2.53 3.06 7.33
CA ALA A 148 2.72 1.70 6.81
C ALA A 148 2.59 1.63 5.29
N CYS A 149 1.82 2.54 4.68
CA CYS A 149 1.66 2.62 3.23
C CYS A 149 2.81 3.32 2.49
N GLN A 150 3.76 3.93 3.20
CA GLN A 150 4.96 4.55 2.64
C GLN A 150 6.24 3.85 3.14
N THR A 151 6.08 2.81 3.96
CA THR A 151 7.18 2.07 4.56
C THR A 151 7.42 0.80 3.76
N ILE A 152 8.63 0.66 3.22
CA ILE A 152 9.13 -0.56 2.59
C ILE A 152 9.83 -1.38 3.67
N VAL A 153 9.55 -2.68 3.71
CA VAL A 153 10.19 -3.60 4.65
C VAL A 153 11.43 -4.20 4.00
N GLY A 154 12.62 -3.87 4.50
CA GLY A 154 13.89 -4.41 4.02
C GLY A 154 14.48 -3.71 2.80
N ASN A 155 15.74 -4.06 2.50
CA ASN A 155 16.53 -3.51 1.39
C ASN A 155 17.10 -4.61 0.47
N LYS A 156 16.39 -5.74 0.32
CA LYS A 156 16.78 -6.94 -0.48
C LYS A 156 18.01 -7.71 0.01
N GLU A 157 18.81 -7.13 0.90
CA GLU A 157 20.01 -7.75 1.47
C GLU A 157 19.85 -8.02 2.98
N ASN A 158 18.94 -7.30 3.63
CA ASN A 158 18.77 -7.35 5.08
C ASN A 158 17.73 -8.40 5.48
N SER A 159 18.05 -9.22 6.48
CA SER A 159 17.13 -10.08 7.21
C SER A 159 17.04 -9.64 8.67
N GLY A 160 15.98 -10.04 9.36
CA GLY A 160 15.83 -9.73 10.78
C GLY A 160 14.39 -9.69 11.24
N LYS A 161 14.17 -9.00 12.36
CA LYS A 161 12.88 -8.91 13.03
C LYS A 161 12.44 -7.45 13.15
N VAL A 162 11.18 -7.19 12.84
CA VAL A 162 10.55 -5.88 13.00
C VAL A 162 9.31 -6.04 13.88
N VAL A 163 9.21 -5.22 14.92
CA VAL A 163 8.05 -5.21 15.82
C VAL A 163 7.25 -3.93 15.58
N VAL A 164 5.99 -4.09 15.22
CA VAL A 164 5.08 -3.02 14.82
C VAL A 164 3.89 -2.96 15.75
N GLN A 165 3.71 -1.84 16.44
CA GLN A 165 2.51 -1.54 17.19
C GLN A 165 1.42 -0.99 16.26
N ARG A 166 0.28 -1.67 16.24
CA ARG A 166 -0.91 -1.24 15.49
C ARG A 166 -1.67 -0.18 16.28
N LEU A 167 -2.22 0.79 15.55
CA LEU A 167 -3.10 1.84 16.06
C LEU A 167 -2.54 2.50 17.34
N PRO A 168 -1.31 3.07 17.29
CA PRO A 168 -0.63 3.63 18.47
C PRO A 168 -1.40 4.79 19.12
N GLN A 169 -2.33 5.41 18.40
CA GLN A 169 -3.22 6.45 18.92
C GLN A 169 -4.17 5.96 20.02
N TRP A 170 -4.38 4.65 20.15
CA TRP A 170 -5.26 4.06 21.17
C TRP A 170 -4.50 3.53 22.39
N LYS A 171 -3.16 3.60 22.36
CA LYS A 171 -2.32 3.33 23.51
C LYS A 171 -2.55 4.49 24.49
N LYS A 172 -3.19 4.19 25.62
CA LYS A 172 -3.33 5.12 26.75
C LYS A 172 -2.06 5.13 27.56
#